data_AF-A0A2M7MP11-F1
#
_entry.id   AF-A0A2M7MP11-F1
#
_cell.length_a   1.000
_cell.length_b   1.000
_cell.length_c   1.000
_cell.angle_alpha   90.00
_cell.angle_beta   90.00
_cell.angle_gamma   90.00
#
_symmetry.space_group_name_H-M   'P 1'
#
loop_
_entity.id
_entity.type
_entity.pdbx_description
1 polymer ?
#
loop_
_entity_poly.entity_id
_entity_poly.type
_entity_poly.pdbx_seq_one_letter_code
_entity_poly.pdbx_strand_id
1 'polypeptide(L)'
;MKDYILSFVFVSLVLLNLGCKKSPTEIDKPPIVITPPSLELSVDGVSCTEAWIKVKKLNDTTFLPISVKINEKEFFHGFLAAADTVLFVDSLTPNTTYTVKGIILDTLQTAKELKVTTLPTTSHNFTWQTFEFGEHSSSVLNDVAIIDENNIWAVGEIYMNDSLGNPDPIAYNVIHWNGTKWEVNKISVLYNGNQTVAPLEGVFALPTGEIIFSSGLPYLPQTNGWKLYHLWDMGILNQNDGGVTKIWGTSINDLYFVGRKGTIVHYDGKNWQKIESETDVDLTDVWGSPDGAVVWVSGYMTGKTTLIKIQLNKATKIFEGSPYTQLNGKYVGTINSVWSKRSDRTYYLNAGWGEINIQNSKNEELKPRYLVNNIIEYMYRLRGLDYNDIYVAGEDGKVGHFDGQTYGGYSALKTSNAAYYSLAVKNRTLVAVGEKPLNSYEWQALILLGKR
;
A
#
# COMPACT_ATOMS: atom_id res chain seq x y z
N MET A 1 -95.75 -3.45 70.64
CA MET A 1 -96.73 -4.01 69.69
C MET A 1 -96.37 -3.48 68.31
N LYS A 2 -95.97 -4.40 67.41
CA LYS A 2 -95.66 -4.27 65.97
C LYS A 2 -94.30 -3.71 65.51
N ASP A 3 -93.71 -4.53 64.63
CA ASP A 3 -92.38 -4.54 64.02
C ASP A 3 -92.23 -3.82 62.66
N TYR A 4 -90.97 -3.79 62.19
CA TYR A 4 -90.34 -3.22 60.99
C TYR A 4 -90.37 -4.11 59.70
N ILE A 5 -89.71 -3.62 58.61
CA ILE A 5 -89.02 -4.31 57.46
C ILE A 5 -89.85 -4.36 56.14
N LEU A 6 -89.43 -3.81 54.97
CA LEU A 6 -88.31 -3.99 53.98
C LEU A 6 -88.51 -5.13 52.93
N SER A 7 -88.10 -4.84 51.66
CA SER A 7 -87.61 -5.77 50.58
C SER A 7 -88.63 -6.56 49.72
N PHE A 8 -88.38 -7.08 48.50
CA PHE A 8 -87.47 -6.92 47.33
C PHE A 8 -88.01 -7.85 46.18
N VAL A 9 -87.79 -7.49 44.90
CA VAL A 9 -87.50 -8.30 43.65
C VAL A 9 -88.05 -9.72 43.41
N PHE A 10 -88.42 -10.05 42.15
CA PHE A 10 -87.92 -11.26 41.41
C PHE A 10 -88.27 -11.23 39.89
N VAL A 11 -87.27 -11.40 39.01
CA VAL A 11 -87.42 -11.79 37.59
C VAL A 11 -86.45 -12.95 37.34
N SER A 12 -86.97 -14.09 36.90
CA SER A 12 -86.25 -15.34 36.70
C SER A 12 -85.90 -15.56 35.22
N LEU A 13 -84.62 -15.76 34.93
CA LEU A 13 -84.03 -16.13 33.64
C LEU A 13 -83.73 -17.64 33.65
N VAL A 14 -84.14 -18.38 32.60
CA VAL A 14 -83.81 -19.81 32.41
C VAL A 14 -82.87 -19.96 31.22
N LEU A 15 -81.77 -20.69 31.47
CA LEU A 15 -80.68 -21.02 30.54
C LEU A 15 -81.06 -22.18 29.60
N LEU A 16 -80.82 -22.02 28.30
CA LEU A 16 -80.68 -23.13 27.33
C LEU A 16 -79.34 -23.00 26.61
N ASN A 17 -78.45 -23.96 26.87
CA ASN A 17 -77.18 -24.17 26.20
C ASN A 17 -77.41 -24.71 24.78
N LEU A 18 -77.04 -23.93 23.76
CA LEU A 18 -76.77 -24.43 22.41
C LEU A 18 -75.40 -23.89 21.97
N GLY A 19 -74.50 -24.83 21.67
CA GLY A 19 -73.08 -24.58 21.44
C GLY A 19 -72.80 -23.78 20.16
N CYS A 20 -72.02 -22.71 20.31
CA CYS A 20 -71.30 -22.12 19.19
C CYS A 20 -70.13 -23.04 18.78
N LYS A 21 -70.14 -23.51 17.54
CA LYS A 21 -68.95 -24.10 16.90
C LYS A 21 -67.85 -23.03 16.90
N LYS A 22 -66.78 -23.26 17.65
CA LYS A 22 -65.53 -22.50 17.50
C LYS A 22 -64.96 -22.78 16.11
N SER A 23 -64.68 -21.71 15.37
CA SER A 23 -63.82 -21.75 14.18
C SER A 23 -62.47 -22.38 14.54
N PRO A 24 -61.79 -23.05 13.59
CA PRO A 24 -60.52 -23.69 13.89
C PRO A 24 -59.50 -22.63 14.29
N THR A 25 -58.97 -22.83 15.49
CA THR A 25 -57.71 -22.30 16.06
C THR A 25 -56.88 -21.47 15.09
N GLU A 26 -56.94 -20.16 15.26
CA GLU A 26 -55.81 -19.30 14.94
C GLU A 26 -54.65 -19.81 15.80
N ILE A 27 -53.64 -20.38 15.15
CA ILE A 27 -52.39 -20.76 15.82
C ILE A 27 -51.88 -19.48 16.47
N ASP A 28 -51.76 -19.46 17.80
CA ASP A 28 -51.00 -18.43 18.52
C ASP A 28 -49.59 -18.42 17.94
N LYS A 29 -49.37 -17.58 16.92
CA LYS A 29 -48.03 -17.29 16.46
C LYS A 29 -47.33 -16.67 17.66
N PRO A 30 -46.14 -17.17 18.06
CA PRO A 30 -45.39 -16.51 19.11
C PRO A 30 -45.28 -15.01 18.74
N PRO A 31 -45.43 -14.10 19.72
CA PRO A 31 -45.41 -12.67 19.43
C PRO A 31 -44.15 -12.36 18.63
N ILE A 32 -44.33 -11.66 17.49
CA ILE A 32 -43.21 -11.23 16.66
C ILE A 32 -42.36 -10.31 17.54
N VAL A 33 -41.23 -10.82 18.01
CA VAL A 33 -40.26 -10.02 18.75
C VAL A 33 -39.56 -9.13 17.73
N ILE A 34 -40.03 -7.89 17.61
CA ILE A 34 -39.37 -6.87 16.81
C ILE A 34 -38.15 -6.41 17.62
N THR A 35 -36.97 -6.88 17.24
CA THR A 35 -35.73 -6.38 17.82
C THR A 35 -35.55 -4.93 17.38
N PRO A 36 -35.37 -3.97 18.30
CA PRO A 36 -35.22 -2.57 17.93
C PRO A 36 -33.94 -2.36 17.10
N PRO A 37 -33.91 -1.33 16.22
CA PRO A 37 -32.69 -0.91 15.54
C PRO A 37 -31.55 -0.69 16.53
N SER A 38 -30.36 -1.18 16.20
CA SER A 38 -29.16 -0.97 17.02
C SER A 38 -27.94 -0.69 16.16
N LEU A 39 -26.91 -0.09 16.75
CA LEU A 39 -25.65 0.20 16.10
C LEU A 39 -24.53 -0.71 16.62
N GLU A 40 -23.68 -1.14 15.69
CA GLU A 40 -22.42 -1.81 15.98
C GLU A 40 -21.27 -0.92 15.51
N LEU A 41 -20.31 -0.68 16.41
CA LEU A 41 -19.11 0.10 16.13
C LEU A 41 -17.89 -0.82 16.15
N SER A 42 -17.00 -0.64 15.18
CA SER A 42 -15.71 -1.33 15.14
C SER A 42 -14.61 -0.44 14.56
N VAL A 43 -13.36 -0.74 14.89
CA VAL A 43 -12.20 -0.06 14.30
C VAL A 43 -11.91 -0.71 12.95
N ASP A 44 -12.01 0.07 11.88
CA ASP A 44 -11.54 -0.33 10.55
C ASP A 44 -10.03 -0.09 10.40
N GLY A 45 -9.49 0.94 11.04
CA GLY A 45 -8.05 1.19 11.13
C GLY A 45 -7.70 2.39 12.00
N VAL A 46 -6.42 2.54 12.32
CA VAL A 46 -5.87 3.71 13.04
C VAL A 46 -4.52 4.12 12.44
N SER A 47 -4.21 5.41 12.55
CA SER A 47 -2.88 6.00 12.36
C SER A 47 -2.49 6.75 13.65
N CYS A 48 -1.44 7.56 13.60
CA CYS A 48 -1.04 8.42 14.73
C CYS A 48 -2.06 9.52 15.01
N THR A 49 -2.64 10.13 13.99
CA THR A 49 -3.59 11.24 14.13
C THR A 49 -4.96 10.94 13.56
N GLU A 50 -5.19 9.70 13.11
CA GLU A 50 -6.37 9.33 12.35
C GLU A 50 -7.01 8.02 12.82
N ALA A 51 -8.32 7.89 12.64
CA ALA A 51 -9.04 6.65 12.84
C ALA A 51 -10.15 6.47 11.80
N TRP A 52 -10.35 5.23 11.37
CA TRP A 52 -11.47 4.81 10.54
C TRP A 52 -12.40 3.97 11.42
N ILE A 53 -13.59 4.52 11.70
CA ILE A 53 -14.59 3.90 12.57
C ILE A 53 -15.69 3.34 11.68
N LYS A 54 -15.82 2.02 11.64
CA LYS A 54 -16.92 1.36 10.95
C LYS A 54 -18.17 1.43 11.82
N VAL A 55 -19.26 1.92 11.23
CA VAL A 55 -20.58 2.03 11.84
C VAL A 55 -21.54 1.17 11.04
N LYS A 56 -22.16 0.19 11.68
CA LYS A 56 -23.10 -0.73 11.04
C LYS A 56 -24.44 -0.66 11.74
N LYS A 57 -25.54 -0.56 10.98
CA LYS A 57 -26.89 -0.71 11.53
C LYS A 57 -27.27 -2.18 11.56
N LEU A 58 -27.98 -2.56 12.62
CA LEU A 58 -28.53 -3.88 12.84
C LEU A 58 -30.04 -3.75 13.03
N ASN A 59 -30.79 -4.75 12.57
CA ASN A 59 -32.25 -4.81 12.71
C ASN A 59 -32.99 -3.60 12.11
N ASP A 60 -32.39 -2.94 11.11
CA ASP A 60 -33.00 -1.84 10.37
C ASP A 60 -32.56 -1.84 8.91
N THR A 61 -33.51 -1.60 8.01
CA THR A 61 -33.29 -1.49 6.56
C THR A 61 -33.65 -0.10 6.03
N THR A 62 -33.94 0.86 6.91
CA THR A 62 -34.44 2.20 6.58
C THR A 62 -33.36 3.26 6.75
N PHE A 63 -33.69 4.55 6.69
CA PHE A 63 -32.74 5.62 6.99
C PHE A 63 -32.69 5.82 8.51
N LEU A 64 -31.54 5.54 9.12
CA LEU A 64 -31.39 5.63 10.57
C LEU A 64 -30.65 6.92 10.95
N PRO A 65 -31.28 7.88 11.66
CA PRO A 65 -30.57 9.07 12.13
C PRO A 65 -29.65 8.72 13.30
N ILE A 66 -28.38 9.10 13.19
CA ILE A 66 -27.34 8.77 14.15
C ILE A 66 -26.47 9.98 14.50
N SER A 67 -25.95 9.96 15.72
CA SER A 67 -24.84 10.80 16.16
C SER A 67 -23.69 9.91 16.62
N VAL A 68 -22.46 10.27 16.26
CA VAL A 68 -21.25 9.62 16.77
C VAL A 68 -20.42 10.64 17.51
N LYS A 69 -20.08 10.30 18.75
CA LYS A 69 -19.29 11.13 19.65
C LYS A 69 -17.93 10.51 19.92
N ILE A 70 -16.92 11.36 20.08
CA ILE A 70 -15.56 11.01 20.50
C ILE A 70 -15.26 11.78 21.79
N ASN A 71 -14.99 11.06 22.89
CA ASN A 71 -14.82 11.65 24.22
C ASN A 71 -15.93 12.68 24.56
N GLU A 72 -17.19 12.28 24.36
CA GLU A 72 -18.40 13.08 24.57
C GLU A 72 -18.63 14.26 23.61
N LYS A 73 -17.65 14.62 22.77
CA LYS A 73 -17.83 15.64 21.73
C LYS A 73 -18.47 15.02 20.50
N GLU A 74 -19.53 15.63 19.97
CA GLU A 74 -20.13 15.21 18.71
C GLU A 74 -19.13 15.41 17.56
N PHE A 75 -18.90 14.32 16.83
CA PHE A 75 -18.01 14.26 15.67
C PHE A 75 -18.81 14.13 14.38
N PHE A 76 -19.89 13.33 14.40
CA PHE A 76 -20.78 13.13 13.27
C PHE A 76 -22.24 13.23 13.72
N HIS A 77 -23.06 13.85 12.87
CA HIS A 77 -24.50 13.95 13.02
C HIS A 77 -25.13 13.80 11.63
N GLY A 78 -26.00 12.81 11.43
CA GLY A 78 -26.59 12.58 10.11
C GLY A 78 -27.38 11.29 10.02
N PHE A 79 -27.47 10.70 8.84
CA PHE A 79 -28.28 9.51 8.56
C PHE A 79 -27.43 8.37 7.99
N LEU A 80 -27.73 7.15 8.41
CA LEU A 80 -27.16 5.93 7.84
C LEU A 80 -28.15 5.30 6.85
N ALA A 81 -27.96 5.60 5.56
CA ALA A 81 -28.77 5.04 4.48
C ALA A 81 -28.39 3.58 4.16
N ALA A 82 -27.09 3.31 4.05
CA ALA A 82 -26.56 1.98 3.78
C ALA A 82 -26.53 1.09 5.03
N ALA A 83 -26.25 -0.21 4.85
CA ALA A 83 -26.12 -1.17 5.95
C ALA A 83 -24.92 -0.83 6.88
N ASP A 84 -23.86 -0.26 6.31
CA ASP A 84 -22.72 0.24 7.05
C ASP A 84 -22.11 1.48 6.38
N THR A 85 -21.25 2.16 7.12
CA THR A 85 -20.36 3.22 6.63
C THR A 85 -19.06 3.20 7.41
N VAL A 86 -18.06 3.92 6.92
CA VAL A 86 -16.83 4.20 7.63
C VAL A 86 -16.70 5.70 7.84
N LEU A 87 -16.66 6.12 9.10
CA LEU A 87 -16.41 7.49 9.50
C LEU A 87 -14.90 7.70 9.66
N PHE A 88 -14.36 8.73 9.02
CA PHE A 88 -12.93 9.06 9.05
C PHE A 88 -12.68 10.26 9.95
N VAL A 89 -11.85 10.08 10.97
CA VAL A 89 -11.43 11.11 11.90
C VAL A 89 -9.96 11.41 11.65
N ASP A 90 -9.57 12.68 11.47
CA ASP A 90 -8.22 13.09 11.03
C ASP A 90 -7.49 14.04 11.99
N SER A 91 -8.12 14.35 13.12
CA SER A 91 -7.67 15.37 14.07
C SER A 91 -7.44 14.79 15.47
N LEU A 92 -6.82 13.60 15.54
CA LEU A 92 -6.47 12.92 16.78
C LEU A 92 -5.02 13.17 17.19
N THR A 93 -4.70 12.84 18.44
CA THR A 93 -3.36 12.93 19.03
C THR A 93 -2.71 11.54 19.02
N PRO A 94 -1.39 11.42 18.73
CA PRO A 94 -0.67 10.15 18.79
C PRO A 94 -0.73 9.48 20.17
N ASN A 95 -0.62 8.15 20.18
CA ASN A 95 -0.58 7.32 21.39
C ASN A 95 -1.68 7.63 22.42
N THR A 96 -2.89 7.92 21.95
CA THR A 96 -4.00 8.38 22.79
C THR A 96 -5.21 7.49 22.59
N THR A 97 -5.87 7.12 23.70
CA THR A 97 -7.10 6.31 23.66
C THR A 97 -8.33 7.20 23.74
N TYR A 98 -9.21 7.04 22.77
CA TYR A 98 -10.49 7.72 22.64
C TYR A 98 -11.64 6.76 22.91
N THR A 99 -12.72 7.30 23.48
CA THR A 99 -13.99 6.58 23.65
C THR A 99 -14.96 7.06 22.59
N VAL A 100 -15.42 6.13 21.75
CA VAL A 100 -16.39 6.38 20.69
C VAL A 100 -17.76 5.86 21.11
N LYS A 101 -18.78 6.69 20.96
CA LYS A 101 -20.18 6.37 21.25
C LYS A 101 -21.04 6.64 20.03
N GLY A 102 -21.79 5.63 19.60
CA GLY A 102 -22.81 5.76 18.56
C GLY A 102 -24.18 5.87 19.21
N ILE A 103 -25.00 6.79 18.76
CA ILE A 103 -26.31 7.11 19.32
C ILE A 103 -27.32 7.11 18.17
N ILE A 104 -28.43 6.38 18.32
CA ILE A 104 -29.58 6.51 17.43
C ILE A 104 -30.41 7.68 17.92
N LEU A 105 -30.65 8.68 17.08
CA LEU A 105 -31.25 9.94 17.51
C LEU A 105 -32.73 9.81 17.87
N ASP A 106 -33.46 8.89 17.22
CA ASP A 106 -34.90 8.69 17.46
C ASP A 106 -35.19 8.04 18.82
N THR A 107 -34.34 7.10 19.25
CA THR A 107 -34.54 6.31 20.46
C THR A 107 -33.60 6.68 21.60
N LEU A 108 -32.57 7.49 21.29
CA LEU A 108 -31.41 7.77 22.16
C LEU A 108 -30.66 6.50 22.60
N GLN A 109 -30.90 5.37 21.94
CA GLN A 109 -30.21 4.12 22.22
C GLN A 109 -28.73 4.24 21.82
N THR A 110 -27.86 3.82 22.71
CA THR A 110 -26.42 3.86 22.49
C THR A 110 -25.88 2.49 22.07
N ALA A 111 -24.92 2.50 21.15
CA ALA A 111 -24.09 1.35 20.86
C ALA A 111 -23.20 1.01 22.07
N LYS A 112 -22.69 -0.22 22.10
CA LYS A 112 -21.57 -0.55 22.98
C LYS A 112 -20.40 0.41 22.71
N GLU A 113 -19.83 0.97 23.77
CA GLU A 113 -18.68 1.87 23.63
C GLU A 113 -17.52 1.17 22.93
N LEU A 114 -16.90 1.88 21.99
CA LEU A 114 -15.69 1.43 21.31
C LEU A 114 -14.51 2.23 21.84
N LYS A 115 -13.44 1.54 22.24
CA LYS A 115 -12.15 2.18 22.55
C LYS A 115 -11.29 2.16 21.29
N VAL A 116 -10.73 3.31 20.95
CA VAL A 116 -9.85 3.48 19.78
C VAL A 116 -8.55 4.12 20.25
N THR A 117 -7.44 3.41 20.09
CA THR A 117 -6.11 3.90 20.47
C THR A 117 -5.33 4.22 19.20
N THR A 118 -4.90 5.48 19.05
CA THR A 118 -4.03 5.89 17.95
C THR A 118 -2.62 5.34 18.11
N LEU A 119 -1.88 5.25 17.01
CA LEU A 119 -0.50 4.77 17.02
C LEU A 119 0.44 5.79 17.69
N PRO A 120 1.53 5.36 18.33
CA PRO A 120 2.63 6.26 18.69
C PRO A 120 3.37 6.73 17.43
N THR A 121 4.05 7.87 17.48
CA THR A 121 4.98 8.25 16.40
C THR A 121 6.21 7.34 16.40
N THR A 122 6.95 7.39 15.29
CA THR A 122 8.23 6.71 15.16
C THR A 122 9.39 7.71 15.31
N SER A 123 10.62 7.22 15.36
CA SER A 123 11.81 8.05 15.59
C SER A 123 12.50 8.35 14.27
N HIS A 124 12.86 9.61 14.07
CA HIS A 124 13.77 10.07 13.02
C HIS A 124 15.24 9.73 13.30
N ASN A 125 15.57 9.01 14.37
CA ASN A 125 16.96 8.74 14.72
C ASN A 125 17.46 7.51 13.98
N PHE A 126 18.46 7.73 13.12
CA PHE A 126 19.20 6.69 12.43
C PHE A 126 20.69 6.95 12.56
N THR A 127 21.47 5.87 12.64
CA THR A 127 22.90 5.89 12.37
C THR A 127 23.13 5.50 10.91
N TRP A 128 24.04 6.21 10.26
CA TRP A 128 24.24 6.11 8.82
C TRP A 128 25.66 5.67 8.48
N GLN A 129 25.77 4.85 7.43
CA GLN A 129 27.01 4.48 6.77
C GLN A 129 26.84 4.62 5.28
N THR A 130 27.89 5.07 4.60
CA THR A 130 27.92 5.25 3.16
C THR A 130 29.01 4.37 2.55
N PHE A 131 28.71 3.75 1.41
CA PHE A 131 29.63 2.90 0.67
C PHE A 131 29.61 3.29 -0.80
N GLU A 132 30.78 3.26 -1.43
CA GLU A 132 31.00 3.75 -2.79
C GLU A 132 31.66 2.65 -3.62
N PHE A 133 31.23 2.49 -4.86
CA PHE A 133 31.70 1.46 -5.78
C PHE A 133 31.86 2.01 -7.18
N GLY A 134 32.75 1.38 -7.95
CA GLY A 134 33.17 1.86 -9.27
C GLY A 134 34.59 2.42 -9.23
N GLU A 135 35.46 1.84 -10.06
CA GLU A 135 36.89 2.16 -10.13
C GLU A 135 37.31 2.83 -11.44
N HIS A 136 36.49 2.69 -12.49
CA HIS A 136 36.65 3.39 -13.77
C HIS A 136 35.27 3.58 -14.42
N SER A 137 35.12 4.52 -15.36
CA SER A 137 33.85 4.77 -16.04
C SER A 137 32.71 5.13 -15.04
N SER A 138 31.46 5.25 -15.53
CA SER A 138 30.33 5.62 -14.67
C SER A 138 29.62 4.39 -14.13
N SER A 139 29.53 4.27 -12.81
CA SER A 139 28.81 3.19 -12.11
C SER A 139 27.55 3.70 -11.43
N VAL A 140 26.50 2.87 -11.41
CA VAL A 140 25.17 3.20 -10.86
C VAL A 140 24.50 1.99 -10.22
N LEU A 141 23.71 2.21 -9.17
CA LEU A 141 22.80 1.21 -8.61
C LEU A 141 21.34 1.60 -8.84
N ASN A 142 20.57 0.69 -9.44
CA ASN A 142 19.21 0.92 -9.91
C ASN A 142 18.12 0.45 -8.94
N ASP A 143 18.43 -0.57 -8.12
CA ASP A 143 17.46 -1.13 -7.18
C ASP A 143 18.12 -1.87 -6.01
N VAL A 144 17.36 -2.05 -4.92
CA VAL A 144 17.82 -2.71 -3.70
C VAL A 144 16.71 -3.51 -3.02
N ALA A 145 17.07 -4.67 -2.47
CA ALA A 145 16.18 -5.53 -1.71
C ALA A 145 16.84 -5.99 -0.41
N ILE A 146 16.03 -6.06 0.66
CA ILE A 146 16.46 -6.51 1.99
C ILE A 146 15.74 -7.81 2.34
N ILE A 147 16.48 -8.91 2.50
CA ILE A 147 15.96 -10.12 3.13
C ILE A 147 15.96 -9.92 4.64
N ASP A 148 17.09 -9.50 5.21
CA ASP A 148 17.25 -9.13 6.60
C ASP A 148 18.47 -8.22 6.77
N GLU A 149 18.82 -7.89 8.01
CA GLU A 149 19.94 -6.98 8.31
C GLU A 149 21.33 -7.48 7.89
N ASN A 150 21.47 -8.78 7.62
CA ASN A 150 22.69 -9.45 7.21
C ASN A 150 22.63 -9.96 5.77
N ASN A 151 21.56 -9.64 5.03
CA ASN A 151 21.39 -10.13 3.67
C ASN A 151 20.65 -9.09 2.82
N ILE A 152 21.42 -8.26 2.11
CA ILE A 152 20.93 -7.12 1.31
C ILE A 152 21.55 -7.20 -0.08
N TRP A 153 20.72 -7.06 -1.11
CA TRP A 153 21.13 -7.14 -2.50
C TRP A 153 20.85 -5.82 -3.18
N ALA A 154 21.89 -5.18 -3.73
CA ALA A 154 21.78 -4.02 -4.60
C ALA A 154 22.20 -4.41 -6.01
N VAL A 155 21.53 -3.86 -7.01
CA VAL A 155 21.77 -4.21 -8.42
C VAL A 155 21.97 -2.97 -9.28
N GLY A 156 22.76 -3.10 -10.33
CA GLY A 156 23.07 -1.98 -11.22
C GLY A 156 24.13 -2.32 -12.25
N GLU A 157 24.94 -1.32 -12.58
CA GLU A 157 26.09 -1.42 -13.46
C GLU A 157 27.32 -0.87 -12.74
N ILE A 158 28.28 -1.75 -12.44
CA ILE A 158 29.43 -1.44 -11.58
C ILE A 158 30.71 -1.79 -12.33
N TYR A 159 31.49 -0.78 -12.67
CA TYR A 159 32.73 -0.91 -13.44
C TYR A 159 33.93 -1.01 -12.50
N MET A 160 34.59 -2.16 -12.50
CA MET A 160 35.68 -2.51 -11.58
C MET A 160 36.91 -2.94 -12.40
N ASN A 161 38.11 -2.78 -11.84
CA ASN A 161 39.30 -3.36 -12.40
C ASN A 161 39.41 -4.86 -12.08
N ASP A 162 40.15 -5.59 -12.92
CA ASP A 162 40.52 -6.98 -12.72
C ASP A 162 41.62 -7.14 -11.65
N SER A 163 42.02 -8.37 -11.37
CA SER A 163 43.06 -8.67 -10.37
C SER A 163 44.45 -8.12 -10.72
N LEU A 164 44.66 -7.67 -11.96
CA LEU A 164 45.89 -7.06 -12.45
C LEU A 164 45.81 -5.52 -12.43
N GLY A 165 44.66 -4.95 -12.05
CA GLY A 165 44.41 -3.51 -12.00
C GLY A 165 43.98 -2.89 -13.34
N ASN A 166 43.64 -3.70 -14.35
CA ASN A 166 43.13 -3.20 -15.63
C ASN A 166 41.60 -3.14 -15.63
N PRO A 167 40.95 -2.24 -16.39
CA PRO A 167 39.48 -2.23 -16.53
C PRO A 167 38.91 -3.60 -16.91
N ASP A 168 38.01 -4.16 -16.10
CA ASP A 168 37.32 -5.40 -16.43
C ASP A 168 36.38 -5.12 -17.62
N PRO A 169 36.46 -5.89 -18.72
CA PRO A 169 35.65 -5.63 -19.91
C PRO A 169 34.14 -5.88 -19.68
N ILE A 170 33.78 -6.56 -18.60
CA ILE A 170 32.38 -6.86 -18.25
C ILE A 170 32.08 -6.22 -16.91
N ALA A 171 31.12 -5.28 -16.89
CA ALA A 171 30.65 -4.68 -15.66
C ALA A 171 30.06 -5.73 -14.70
N TYR A 172 30.26 -5.52 -13.41
CA TYR A 172 29.56 -6.22 -12.35
C TYR A 172 28.12 -5.71 -12.27
N ASN A 173 27.20 -6.53 -11.79
CA ASN A 173 25.77 -6.20 -11.80
C ASN A 173 25.08 -6.37 -10.44
N VAL A 174 25.81 -6.83 -9.42
CA VAL A 174 25.29 -7.02 -8.06
C VAL A 174 26.32 -6.61 -7.02
N ILE A 175 25.83 -6.01 -5.94
CA ILE A 175 26.56 -5.85 -4.67
C ILE A 175 25.74 -6.50 -3.56
N HIS A 176 26.34 -7.43 -2.82
CA HIS A 176 25.68 -8.22 -1.77
C HIS A 176 26.28 -7.93 -0.40
N TRP A 177 25.45 -7.54 0.56
CA TRP A 177 25.81 -7.42 1.97
C TRP A 177 25.54 -8.73 2.69
N ASN A 178 26.57 -9.27 3.35
CA ASN A 178 26.51 -10.52 4.09
C ASN A 178 26.42 -10.33 5.62
N GLY A 179 26.16 -9.11 6.10
CA GLY A 179 26.18 -8.76 7.54
C GLY A 179 27.50 -8.15 8.01
N THR A 180 28.58 -8.32 7.26
CA THR A 180 29.91 -7.83 7.64
C THR A 180 30.57 -6.94 6.59
N LYS A 181 30.39 -7.28 5.31
CA LYS A 181 30.96 -6.52 4.19
C LYS A 181 30.05 -6.60 2.96
N TRP A 182 30.26 -5.65 2.06
CA TRP A 182 29.68 -5.66 0.73
C TRP A 182 30.61 -6.43 -0.22
N GLU A 183 30.04 -7.34 -1.01
CA GLU A 183 30.73 -8.16 -2.01
C GLU A 183 30.18 -7.85 -3.39
N VAL A 184 31.06 -7.38 -4.29
CA VAL A 184 30.71 -7.06 -5.69
C VAL A 184 30.80 -8.33 -6.53
N ASN A 185 29.72 -8.67 -7.25
CA ASN A 185 29.57 -9.95 -7.96
C ASN A 185 28.95 -9.79 -9.36
N LYS A 186 29.16 -10.81 -10.19
CA LYS A 186 28.52 -10.97 -11.52
C LYS A 186 27.51 -12.09 -11.46
N ILE A 187 26.24 -11.75 -11.59
CA ILE A 187 25.17 -12.71 -11.85
C ILE A 187 25.12 -12.95 -13.35
N SER A 188 25.30 -14.22 -13.72
CA SER A 188 25.24 -14.68 -15.10
C SER A 188 24.14 -15.70 -15.27
N VAL A 189 23.54 -15.73 -16.46
CA VAL A 189 22.51 -16.70 -16.84
C VAL A 189 22.83 -17.32 -18.19
N LEU A 190 22.26 -18.50 -18.45
CA LEU A 190 22.35 -19.13 -19.77
C LEU A 190 21.21 -18.64 -20.65
N TYR A 191 21.54 -18.15 -21.84
CA TYR A 191 20.59 -17.82 -22.89
C TYR A 191 21.09 -18.38 -24.23
N ASN A 192 20.28 -19.22 -24.88
CA ASN A 192 20.62 -19.91 -26.12
C ASN A 192 21.99 -20.61 -26.08
N GLY A 193 22.31 -21.23 -24.94
CA GLY A 193 23.57 -21.97 -24.71
C GLY A 193 24.78 -21.09 -24.35
N ASN A 194 24.64 -19.76 -24.38
CA ASN A 194 25.71 -18.83 -24.03
C ASN A 194 25.51 -18.24 -22.64
N GLN A 195 26.60 -18.07 -21.91
CA GLN A 195 26.60 -17.35 -20.64
C GLN A 195 26.53 -15.85 -20.92
N THR A 196 25.56 -15.17 -20.31
CA THR A 196 25.34 -13.73 -20.45
C THR A 196 25.35 -13.05 -19.09
N VAL A 197 25.94 -11.86 -19.04
CA VAL A 197 25.96 -10.95 -17.90
C VAL A 197 25.39 -9.63 -18.39
N ALA A 198 24.20 -9.29 -17.94
CA ALA A 198 23.55 -8.02 -18.25
C ALA A 198 23.57 -7.12 -17.01
N PRO A 199 23.69 -5.78 -17.16
CA PRO A 199 23.41 -4.84 -16.08
C PRO A 199 22.02 -5.10 -15.51
N LEU A 200 21.90 -5.26 -14.19
CA LEU A 200 20.62 -5.56 -13.56
C LEU A 200 19.90 -4.28 -13.16
N GLU A 201 18.57 -4.23 -13.36
CA GLU A 201 17.77 -3.01 -13.19
C GLU A 201 16.78 -3.09 -12.02
N GLY A 202 16.34 -4.30 -11.69
CA GLY A 202 15.38 -4.58 -10.64
C GLY A 202 15.82 -5.76 -9.79
N VAL A 203 15.57 -5.65 -8.49
CA VAL A 203 15.74 -6.74 -7.53
C VAL A 203 14.58 -6.72 -6.54
N PHE A 204 14.08 -7.90 -6.19
CA PHE A 204 13.05 -8.05 -5.17
C PHE A 204 13.32 -9.27 -4.30
N ALA A 205 13.08 -9.13 -3.00
CA ALA A 205 13.19 -10.20 -2.01
C ALA A 205 11.80 -10.65 -1.58
N LEU A 206 11.48 -11.92 -1.79
CA LEU A 206 10.24 -12.52 -1.31
C LEU A 206 10.25 -12.68 0.22
N PRO A 207 9.08 -12.80 0.88
CA PRO A 207 9.00 -13.09 2.31
C PRO A 207 9.75 -14.36 2.72
N THR A 208 9.84 -15.33 1.81
CA THR A 208 10.53 -16.63 1.97
C THR A 208 12.04 -16.56 1.73
N GLY A 209 12.58 -15.41 1.30
CA GLY A 209 14.01 -15.14 1.18
C GLY A 209 14.59 -15.30 -0.22
N GLU A 210 13.81 -15.73 -1.21
CA GLU A 210 14.22 -15.78 -2.60
C GLU A 210 14.48 -14.38 -3.18
N ILE A 211 15.52 -14.28 -4.01
CA ILE A 211 15.87 -13.07 -4.76
C ILE A 211 15.49 -13.24 -6.22
N ILE A 212 14.73 -12.29 -6.73
CA ILE A 212 14.30 -12.19 -8.13
C ILE A 212 14.99 -10.98 -8.75
N PHE A 213 15.48 -11.13 -9.99
CA PHE A 213 16.03 -10.01 -10.75
C PHE A 213 15.22 -9.72 -12.01
N SER A 214 15.37 -8.48 -12.49
CA SER A 214 14.81 -8.03 -13.75
C SER A 214 15.81 -7.12 -14.46
N SER A 215 15.94 -7.31 -15.78
CA SER A 215 16.73 -6.44 -16.67
C SER A 215 16.19 -6.60 -18.09
N GLY A 216 15.10 -5.90 -18.37
CA GLY A 216 14.24 -6.12 -19.53
C GLY A 216 13.47 -7.46 -19.53
N LEU A 217 14.00 -8.49 -18.86
CA LEU A 217 13.46 -9.84 -18.77
C LEU A 217 13.50 -10.35 -17.31
N PRO A 218 12.63 -11.28 -16.91
CA PRO A 218 12.66 -11.89 -15.58
C PRO A 218 13.77 -12.92 -15.36
N TYR A 219 14.32 -12.92 -14.15
CA TYR A 219 15.32 -13.88 -13.68
C TYR A 219 14.80 -14.52 -12.40
N LEU A 220 14.34 -15.78 -12.46
CA LEU A 220 13.83 -16.49 -11.28
C LEU A 220 14.91 -17.40 -10.68
N PRO A 221 14.95 -17.55 -9.35
CA PRO A 221 15.90 -18.43 -8.69
C PRO A 221 15.67 -19.90 -9.06
N GLN A 222 16.77 -20.66 -9.09
CA GLN A 222 16.82 -22.11 -9.25
C GLN A 222 17.93 -22.68 -8.35
N THR A 223 18.08 -24.01 -8.28
CA THR A 223 19.00 -24.68 -7.34
C THR A 223 20.42 -24.10 -7.33
N ASN A 224 20.95 -23.67 -8.49
CA ASN A 224 22.31 -23.15 -8.63
C ASN A 224 22.34 -21.81 -9.38
N GLY A 225 21.58 -20.82 -8.93
CA GLY A 225 21.59 -19.46 -9.47
C GLY A 225 20.24 -19.04 -10.01
N TRP A 226 20.22 -18.42 -11.19
CA TRP A 226 19.00 -17.85 -11.79
C TRP A 226 18.76 -18.38 -13.20
N LYS A 227 17.49 -18.47 -13.55
CA LYS A 227 17.02 -18.81 -14.89
C LYS A 227 16.39 -17.57 -15.52
N LEU A 228 16.85 -17.22 -16.71
CA LEU A 228 16.25 -16.18 -17.55
C LEU A 228 14.97 -16.69 -18.22
N TYR A 229 13.93 -15.88 -18.22
CA TYR A 229 12.69 -16.14 -18.97
C TYR A 229 12.59 -15.14 -20.13
N HIS A 230 12.88 -15.59 -21.34
CA HIS A 230 12.83 -14.74 -22.53
C HIS A 230 11.38 -14.62 -23.05
N LEU A 231 10.65 -13.62 -22.55
CA LEU A 231 9.21 -13.50 -22.73
C LEU A 231 8.75 -13.37 -24.20
N TRP A 232 9.61 -12.87 -25.10
CA TRP A 232 9.33 -12.83 -26.54
C TRP A 232 9.43 -14.22 -27.18
N ASP A 233 10.45 -15.00 -26.82
CA ASP A 233 10.64 -16.35 -27.37
C ASP A 233 9.55 -17.31 -26.86
N MET A 234 9.05 -17.02 -25.66
CA MET A 234 7.93 -17.73 -25.05
C MET A 234 6.57 -17.32 -25.63
N GLY A 235 6.51 -16.30 -26.51
CA GLY A 235 5.27 -15.78 -27.10
C GLY A 235 4.34 -15.07 -26.11
N ILE A 236 4.85 -14.66 -24.95
CA ILE A 236 4.09 -13.92 -23.92
C ILE A 236 4.04 -12.44 -24.26
N LEU A 237 5.16 -11.90 -24.73
CA LEU A 237 5.29 -10.54 -25.22
C LEU A 237 5.58 -10.55 -26.73
N ASN A 238 5.19 -9.48 -27.41
CA ASN A 238 5.51 -9.24 -28.82
C ASN A 238 6.77 -8.38 -28.96
N GLN A 239 7.40 -8.37 -30.14
CA GLN A 239 8.63 -7.58 -30.41
C GLN A 239 8.47 -6.07 -30.20
N ASN A 240 7.23 -5.56 -30.22
CA ASN A 240 6.94 -4.15 -29.99
C ASN A 240 6.71 -3.81 -28.51
N ASP A 241 6.46 -4.81 -27.66
CA ASP A 241 6.31 -4.62 -26.21
C ASP A 241 7.65 -4.22 -25.58
N GLY A 242 7.59 -3.55 -24.44
CA GLY A 242 8.79 -3.14 -23.70
C GLY A 242 9.30 -4.25 -22.77
N GLY A 243 10.52 -4.07 -22.27
CA GLY A 243 11.08 -4.95 -21.25
C GLY A 243 10.60 -4.59 -19.84
N VAL A 244 10.64 -5.56 -18.94
CA VAL A 244 10.27 -5.39 -17.52
C VAL A 244 11.49 -5.09 -16.64
N THR A 245 11.34 -4.18 -15.69
CA THR A 245 12.44 -3.65 -14.85
C THR A 245 12.12 -3.62 -13.36
N LYS A 246 10.84 -3.64 -12.98
CA LYS A 246 10.41 -3.64 -11.57
C LYS A 246 9.56 -4.85 -11.25
N ILE A 247 9.69 -5.31 -10.01
CA ILE A 247 9.17 -6.59 -9.55
C ILE A 247 8.44 -6.38 -8.23
N TRP A 248 7.34 -7.10 -8.06
CA TRP A 248 6.70 -7.29 -6.77
C TRP A 248 6.00 -8.65 -6.75
N GLY A 249 5.83 -9.25 -5.58
CA GLY A 249 5.02 -10.45 -5.45
C GLY A 249 4.83 -10.91 -4.02
N THR A 250 3.88 -11.82 -3.81
CA THR A 250 3.60 -12.41 -2.49
C THR A 250 4.38 -13.70 -2.26
N SER A 251 4.70 -14.43 -3.33
CA SER A 251 5.44 -15.69 -3.31
C SER A 251 6.12 -15.95 -4.65
N ILE A 252 6.92 -17.01 -4.76
CA ILE A 252 7.54 -17.42 -6.03
C ILE A 252 6.49 -17.83 -7.08
N ASN A 253 5.24 -18.06 -6.65
CA ASN A 253 4.12 -18.44 -7.49
C ASN A 253 3.13 -17.29 -7.72
N ASP A 254 3.48 -16.06 -7.37
CA ASP A 254 2.63 -14.88 -7.58
C ASP A 254 3.54 -13.65 -7.70
N LEU A 255 4.03 -13.40 -8.92
CA LEU A 255 5.00 -12.36 -9.24
C LEU A 255 4.48 -11.45 -10.36
N TYR A 256 4.50 -10.15 -10.11
CA TYR A 256 4.23 -9.11 -11.08
C TYR A 256 5.53 -8.44 -11.52
N PHE A 257 5.66 -8.25 -12.83
CA PHE A 257 6.75 -7.56 -13.48
C PHE A 257 6.18 -6.40 -14.29
N VAL A 258 6.76 -5.21 -14.13
CA VAL A 258 6.35 -4.01 -14.88
C VAL A 258 7.56 -3.32 -15.48
N GLY A 259 7.36 -2.54 -16.53
CA GLY A 259 8.45 -1.72 -17.07
C GLY A 259 8.04 -0.91 -18.28
N ARG A 260 8.91 -0.93 -19.29
CA ARG A 260 8.88 -0.02 -20.43
C ARG A 260 7.64 -0.22 -21.30
N LYS A 261 7.20 0.83 -22.00
CA LYS A 261 6.04 0.83 -22.92
C LYS A 261 4.76 0.24 -22.31
N GLY A 262 4.49 0.56 -21.03
CA GLY A 262 3.30 0.06 -20.33
C GLY A 262 3.28 -1.45 -20.10
N THR A 263 4.41 -2.15 -20.18
CA THR A 263 4.43 -3.62 -20.11
C THR A 263 4.15 -4.11 -18.70
N ILE A 264 3.16 -4.98 -18.54
CA ILE A 264 2.83 -5.68 -17.29
C ILE A 264 2.74 -7.17 -17.58
N VAL A 265 3.43 -7.97 -16.76
CA VAL A 265 3.41 -9.43 -16.87
C VAL A 265 3.23 -10.03 -15.48
N HIS A 266 2.39 -11.06 -15.37
CA HIS A 266 2.14 -11.80 -14.15
C HIS A 266 2.57 -13.27 -14.32
N TYR A 267 3.22 -13.83 -13.31
CA TYR A 267 3.60 -15.23 -13.21
C TYR A 267 2.90 -15.90 -12.03
N ASP A 268 2.09 -16.92 -12.31
CA ASP A 268 1.25 -17.63 -11.32
C ASP A 268 1.94 -18.88 -10.72
N GLY A 269 3.26 -19.00 -10.88
CA GLY A 269 4.04 -20.19 -10.49
C GLY A 269 4.11 -21.26 -11.57
N LYS A 270 3.31 -21.14 -12.63
CA LYS A 270 3.29 -22.09 -13.75
C LYS A 270 3.27 -21.41 -15.11
N ASN A 271 2.45 -20.39 -15.26
CA ASN A 271 2.16 -19.68 -16.49
C ASN A 271 2.56 -18.22 -16.36
N TRP A 272 3.02 -17.68 -17.48
CA TRP A 272 3.23 -16.27 -17.67
C TRP A 272 2.05 -15.70 -18.45
N GLN A 273 1.57 -14.53 -18.06
CA GLN A 273 0.49 -13.83 -18.77
C GLN A 273 0.79 -12.35 -18.85
N LYS A 274 0.64 -11.77 -20.04
CA LYS A 274 0.63 -10.32 -20.21
C LYS A 274 -0.70 -9.78 -19.67
N ILE A 275 -0.64 -8.68 -18.92
CA ILE A 275 -1.81 -7.93 -18.50
C ILE A 275 -1.81 -6.63 -19.31
N GLU A 276 -2.87 -6.39 -20.09
CA GLU A 276 -2.97 -5.18 -20.90
C GLU A 276 -3.19 -3.96 -20.01
N SER A 277 -2.23 -3.02 -20.03
CA SER A 277 -2.25 -1.78 -19.24
C SER A 277 -3.04 -0.64 -19.90
N GLU A 278 -3.28 -0.76 -21.21
CA GLU A 278 -3.87 0.28 -22.07
C GLU A 278 -3.08 1.59 -22.10
N THR A 279 -1.78 1.56 -21.79
CA THR A 279 -0.90 2.73 -21.81
C THR A 279 0.45 2.42 -22.45
N ASP A 280 1.13 3.45 -22.92
CA ASP A 280 2.51 3.41 -23.41
C ASP A 280 3.50 3.99 -22.39
N VAL A 281 3.02 4.50 -21.26
CA VAL A 281 3.83 5.09 -20.19
C VAL A 281 4.82 4.05 -19.64
N ASP A 282 6.07 4.43 -19.44
CA ASP A 282 7.04 3.58 -18.75
C ASP A 282 6.63 3.44 -17.28
N LEU A 283 6.45 2.19 -16.85
CA LEU A 283 6.00 1.84 -15.51
C LEU A 283 7.23 1.73 -14.59
N THR A 284 7.28 2.59 -13.58
CA THR A 284 8.48 2.84 -12.77
C THR A 284 8.44 2.21 -11.40
N ASP A 285 7.27 1.75 -10.94
CA ASP A 285 7.13 1.01 -9.70
C ASP A 285 5.89 0.12 -9.68
N VAL A 286 5.96 -0.95 -8.89
CA VAL A 286 4.86 -1.86 -8.61
C VAL A 286 4.89 -2.25 -7.14
N TRP A 287 3.71 -2.26 -6.51
CA TRP A 287 3.55 -2.74 -5.15
C TRP A 287 2.11 -3.19 -4.89
N GLY A 288 1.93 -4.31 -4.19
CA GLY A 288 0.62 -4.83 -3.86
C GLY A 288 0.33 -4.93 -2.37
N SER A 289 -0.92 -5.22 -2.05
CA SER A 289 -1.34 -5.54 -0.69
C SER A 289 -0.72 -6.86 -0.22
N PRO A 290 -0.55 -7.07 1.10
CA PRO A 290 0.08 -8.29 1.63
C PRO A 290 -0.59 -9.61 1.20
N ASP A 291 -1.87 -9.57 0.85
CA ASP A 291 -2.66 -10.70 0.37
C ASP A 291 -2.64 -10.88 -1.16
N GLY A 292 -1.97 -9.99 -1.91
CA GLY A 292 -1.94 -10.02 -3.38
C GLY A 292 -3.26 -9.64 -4.06
N ALA A 293 -4.31 -9.29 -3.29
CA ALA A 293 -5.63 -9.05 -3.85
C ALA A 293 -5.70 -7.77 -4.70
N VAL A 294 -4.87 -6.77 -4.39
CA VAL A 294 -4.78 -5.51 -5.13
C VAL A 294 -3.31 -5.17 -5.35
N VAL A 295 -2.94 -4.93 -6.60
CA VAL A 295 -1.60 -4.49 -7.00
C VAL A 295 -1.70 -3.10 -7.63
N TRP A 296 -0.80 -2.21 -7.24
CA TRP A 296 -0.69 -0.86 -7.78
C TRP A 296 0.55 -0.72 -8.62
N VAL A 297 0.43 0.02 -9.71
CA VAL A 297 1.52 0.31 -10.62
C VAL A 297 1.52 1.80 -10.92
N SER A 298 2.68 2.42 -10.87
CA SER A 298 2.87 3.82 -11.24
C SER A 298 3.82 3.94 -12.42
N GLY A 299 3.73 5.06 -13.14
CA GLY A 299 4.62 5.33 -14.24
C GLY A 299 4.58 6.77 -14.69
N TYR A 300 5.62 7.18 -15.39
CA TYR A 300 5.68 8.46 -16.07
C TYR A 300 6.60 8.40 -17.28
N MET A 301 6.38 9.35 -18.18
CA MET A 301 7.27 9.71 -19.27
C MET A 301 7.09 11.20 -19.55
N THR A 302 7.81 11.74 -20.53
CA THR A 302 7.72 13.16 -20.88
C THR A 302 6.27 13.60 -21.12
N GLY A 303 5.77 14.47 -20.23
CA GLY A 303 4.42 15.05 -20.33
C GLY A 303 3.26 14.13 -19.96
N LYS A 304 3.50 12.90 -19.48
CA LYS A 304 2.45 11.94 -19.11
C LYS A 304 2.79 11.17 -17.84
N THR A 305 1.82 10.94 -16.96
CA THR A 305 1.93 10.04 -15.80
C THR A 305 0.71 9.14 -15.72
N THR A 306 0.84 7.99 -15.05
CA THR A 306 -0.25 7.05 -14.83
C THR A 306 -0.22 6.43 -13.43
N LEU A 307 -1.40 6.12 -12.93
CA LEU A 307 -1.61 5.23 -11.79
C LEU A 307 -2.59 4.14 -12.21
N ILE A 308 -2.17 2.89 -12.08
CA ILE A 308 -2.92 1.71 -12.50
C ILE A 308 -3.16 0.84 -11.28
N LYS A 309 -4.39 0.33 -11.17
CA LYS A 309 -4.77 -0.70 -10.21
C LYS A 309 -4.98 -2.01 -10.95
N ILE A 310 -4.38 -3.08 -10.48
CA ILE A 310 -4.59 -4.45 -10.94
C ILE A 310 -5.38 -5.20 -9.87
N GLN A 311 -6.46 -5.84 -10.28
CA GLN A 311 -7.25 -6.73 -9.43
C GLN A 311 -7.80 -7.86 -10.30
N LEU A 312 -7.70 -9.11 -9.84
CA LEU A 312 -8.11 -10.30 -10.60
C LEU A 312 -7.47 -10.35 -12.01
N ASN A 313 -6.16 -10.09 -12.09
CA ASN A 313 -5.39 -10.02 -13.35
C ASN A 313 -5.90 -9.00 -14.38
N LYS A 314 -6.73 -8.03 -13.97
CA LYS A 314 -7.20 -6.95 -14.83
C LYS A 314 -6.63 -5.62 -14.36
N ALA A 315 -5.90 -4.95 -15.25
CA ALA A 315 -5.47 -3.57 -15.04
C ALA A 315 -6.64 -2.59 -15.27
N THR A 316 -6.72 -1.58 -14.43
CA THR A 316 -7.65 -0.45 -14.52
C THR A 316 -6.84 0.82 -14.31
N LYS A 317 -6.84 1.70 -15.31
CA LYS A 317 -6.20 3.02 -15.18
C LYS A 317 -7.05 3.90 -14.27
N ILE A 318 -6.51 4.23 -13.10
CA ILE A 318 -7.12 5.16 -12.14
C ILE A 318 -6.87 6.60 -12.59
N PHE A 319 -5.70 6.85 -13.18
CA PHE A 319 -5.36 8.10 -13.81
C PHE A 319 -4.39 7.88 -14.96
N GLU A 320 -4.56 8.65 -16.04
CA GLU A 320 -3.52 8.91 -17.02
C GLU A 320 -3.68 10.34 -17.53
N GLY A 321 -2.61 11.12 -17.55
CA GLY A 321 -2.67 12.50 -17.99
C GLY A 321 -1.38 13.25 -17.78
N SER A 322 -1.44 14.56 -18.02
CA SER A 322 -0.30 15.44 -17.80
C SER A 322 0.04 15.53 -16.30
N PRO A 323 1.33 15.54 -15.92
CA PRO A 323 1.73 15.87 -14.55
C PRO A 323 1.30 17.29 -14.12
N TYR A 324 0.95 18.15 -15.07
CA TYR A 324 0.43 19.49 -14.83
C TYR A 324 -1.10 19.56 -14.74
N THR A 325 -1.81 18.43 -14.86
CA THR A 325 -3.25 18.40 -14.57
C THR A 325 -3.49 18.78 -13.12
N GLN A 326 -4.44 19.67 -12.88
CA GLN A 326 -4.85 20.06 -11.52
C GLN A 326 -6.10 19.31 -11.09
N LEU A 327 -6.04 18.68 -9.92
CA LEU A 327 -7.18 18.07 -9.25
C LEU A 327 -7.32 18.72 -7.87
N ASN A 328 -8.51 19.26 -7.56
CA ASN A 328 -8.79 19.94 -6.30
C ASN A 328 -7.76 21.06 -5.95
N GLY A 329 -7.33 21.83 -6.96
CA GLY A 329 -6.42 22.97 -6.80
C GLY A 329 -4.93 22.62 -6.68
N LYS A 330 -4.54 21.38 -7.00
CA LYS A 330 -3.16 20.89 -6.89
C LYS A 330 -2.76 20.06 -8.09
N TYR A 331 -1.49 20.12 -8.46
CA TYR A 331 -0.94 19.35 -9.56
C TYR A 331 -0.79 17.88 -9.19
N VAL A 332 -1.15 16.99 -10.10
CA VAL A 332 -0.93 15.54 -9.96
C VAL A 332 0.57 15.21 -9.88
N GLY A 333 1.38 15.94 -10.64
CA GLY A 333 2.81 15.72 -10.83
C GLY A 333 3.13 14.34 -11.40
N THR A 334 4.39 13.91 -11.29
CA THR A 334 4.80 12.57 -11.75
C THR A 334 4.61 11.56 -10.63
N ILE A 335 3.80 10.54 -10.88
CA ILE A 335 3.56 9.44 -9.94
C ILE A 335 4.70 8.43 -10.13
N ASN A 336 5.72 8.52 -9.29
CA ASN A 336 6.97 7.76 -9.48
C ASN A 336 6.97 6.40 -8.77
N SER A 337 6.40 6.36 -7.57
CA SER A 337 6.50 5.20 -6.68
C SER A 337 5.22 4.98 -5.90
N VAL A 338 4.93 3.71 -5.60
CA VAL A 338 3.74 3.27 -4.87
C VAL A 338 4.14 2.33 -3.73
N TRP A 339 3.36 2.39 -2.65
CA TRP A 339 3.49 1.46 -1.53
C TRP A 339 2.14 1.21 -0.88
N SER A 340 1.86 -0.04 -0.54
CA SER A 340 0.60 -0.47 0.06
C SER A 340 0.86 -1.39 1.25
N LYS A 341 0.15 -1.15 2.36
CA LYS A 341 0.09 -2.04 3.52
C LYS A 341 -1.22 -2.82 3.63
N ARG A 342 -2.26 -2.39 2.91
CA ARG A 342 -3.60 -3.00 2.86
C ARG A 342 -4.15 -2.94 1.45
N SER A 343 -5.16 -3.75 1.17
CA SER A 343 -5.85 -3.79 -0.12
C SER A 343 -6.82 -2.63 -0.33
N ASP A 344 -7.18 -1.88 0.72
CA ASP A 344 -8.18 -0.82 0.65
C ASP A 344 -7.65 0.53 0.15
N ARG A 345 -6.32 0.72 0.11
CA ARG A 345 -5.64 1.96 -0.30
C ARG A 345 -4.19 1.75 -0.70
N THR A 346 -3.64 2.69 -1.47
CA THR A 346 -2.20 2.83 -1.71
C THR A 346 -1.70 4.22 -1.32
N TYR A 347 -0.43 4.27 -0.98
CA TYR A 347 0.35 5.50 -0.92
C TYR A 347 1.08 5.65 -2.25
N TYR A 348 1.19 6.87 -2.74
CA TYR A 348 1.97 7.16 -3.93
C TYR A 348 2.76 8.45 -3.78
N LEU A 349 3.89 8.49 -4.46
CA LEU A 349 4.83 9.60 -4.44
C LEU A 349 4.61 10.47 -5.68
N ASN A 350 4.23 11.71 -5.45
CA ASN A 350 4.25 12.77 -6.44
C ASN A 350 5.65 13.42 -6.41
N ALA A 351 6.53 13.01 -7.33
CA ALA A 351 7.94 13.39 -7.30
C ALA A 351 8.18 14.85 -7.70
N GLY A 352 7.45 15.36 -8.69
CA GLY A 352 7.62 16.72 -9.20
C GLY A 352 7.29 17.82 -8.19
N TRP A 353 6.47 17.51 -7.17
CA TRP A 353 6.04 18.46 -6.15
C TRP A 353 6.43 18.03 -4.73
N GLY A 354 7.09 16.86 -4.60
CA GLY A 354 7.57 16.35 -3.33
C GLY A 354 6.42 16.09 -2.34
N GLU A 355 5.43 15.30 -2.75
CA GLU A 355 4.27 14.99 -1.91
C GLU A 355 4.05 13.48 -1.79
N ILE A 356 3.68 13.04 -0.59
CA ILE A 356 3.15 11.69 -0.37
C ILE A 356 1.64 11.79 -0.31
N ASN A 357 0.98 11.04 -1.17
CA ASN A 357 -0.47 11.05 -1.33
C ASN A 357 -1.06 9.67 -1.04
N ILE A 358 -2.34 9.64 -0.69
CA ILE A 358 -3.10 8.42 -0.44
C ILE A 358 -4.24 8.35 -1.44
N GLN A 359 -4.37 7.21 -2.10
CA GLN A 359 -5.45 6.86 -3.01
C GLN A 359 -6.21 5.65 -2.47
N ASN A 360 -7.53 5.72 -2.45
CA ASN A 360 -8.36 4.57 -2.07
C ASN A 360 -8.38 3.52 -3.19
N SER A 361 -8.71 2.28 -2.83
CA SER A 361 -8.82 1.15 -3.77
C SER A 361 -10.13 1.04 -4.51
N LYS A 362 -11.09 1.93 -4.28
CA LYS A 362 -12.29 1.94 -5.12
C LYS A 362 -11.86 2.34 -6.53
N ASN A 363 -12.56 1.83 -7.54
CA ASN A 363 -12.33 2.23 -8.93
C ASN A 363 -12.92 3.62 -9.17
N GLU A 364 -12.47 4.59 -8.39
CA GLU A 364 -12.81 5.99 -8.49
C GLU A 364 -11.66 6.74 -9.14
N GLU A 365 -11.95 7.90 -9.73
CA GLU A 365 -10.92 8.82 -10.21
C GLU A 365 -9.93 9.18 -9.09
N LEU A 366 -8.73 9.58 -9.50
CA LEU A 366 -7.67 10.01 -8.59
C LEU A 366 -8.18 11.13 -7.66
N LYS A 367 -8.17 10.85 -6.35
CA LYS A 367 -8.56 11.79 -5.30
C LYS A 367 -7.44 11.86 -4.28
N PRO A 368 -6.39 12.67 -4.54
CA PRO A 368 -5.24 12.78 -3.65
C PRO A 368 -5.68 13.22 -2.26
N ARG A 369 -5.40 12.39 -1.26
CA ARG A 369 -5.33 12.85 0.13
C ARG A 369 -3.87 13.02 0.50
N TYR A 370 -3.50 14.26 0.78
CA TYR A 370 -2.12 14.63 1.11
C TYR A 370 -1.75 14.14 2.51
N LEU A 371 -0.62 13.45 2.60
CA LEU A 371 -0.03 13.01 3.87
C LEU A 371 1.16 13.90 4.25
N VAL A 372 2.06 14.13 3.30
CA VAL A 372 3.25 14.97 3.46
C VAL A 372 3.34 15.93 2.28
N ASN A 373 3.62 17.19 2.57
CA ASN A 373 3.76 18.26 1.60
C ASN A 373 5.15 18.90 1.66
N ASN A 374 5.56 19.54 0.56
CA ASN A 374 6.79 20.35 0.46
C ASN A 374 8.10 19.57 0.74
N ILE A 375 8.23 18.36 0.20
CA ILE A 375 9.55 17.72 0.10
C ILE A 375 10.32 18.50 -0.98
N ILE A 376 11.28 19.33 -0.58
CA ILE A 376 11.92 20.35 -1.43
C ILE A 376 12.84 19.78 -2.55
N GLU A 377 12.63 18.56 -3.06
CA GLU A 377 13.51 17.94 -4.07
C GLU A 377 12.74 16.83 -4.81
N TYR A 378 13.21 16.44 -5.99
CA TYR A 378 12.60 15.37 -6.79
C TYR A 378 12.87 14.00 -6.15
N MET A 379 11.81 13.27 -5.79
CA MET A 379 11.90 11.98 -5.09
C MET A 379 11.64 10.80 -6.03
N TYR A 380 12.47 9.76 -5.98
CA TYR A 380 12.32 8.60 -6.87
C TYR A 380 11.54 7.45 -6.25
N ARG A 381 11.77 7.17 -4.96
CA ARG A 381 11.25 5.96 -4.31
C ARG A 381 10.54 6.27 -3.02
N LEU A 382 9.43 5.55 -2.78
CA LEU A 382 8.66 5.53 -1.54
C LEU A 382 8.61 4.09 -1.01
N ARG A 383 8.90 3.87 0.28
CA ARG A 383 8.62 2.59 0.96
C ARG A 383 8.20 2.85 2.39
N GLY A 384 7.41 1.95 2.98
CA GLY A 384 6.99 2.06 4.37
C GLY A 384 7.04 0.73 5.11
N LEU A 385 7.11 0.82 6.43
CA LEU A 385 6.87 -0.29 7.34
C LEU A 385 5.45 -0.24 7.91
N ASP A 386 4.92 0.97 8.13
CA ASP A 386 3.58 1.22 8.65
C ASP A 386 3.08 2.63 8.28
N TYR A 387 1.85 2.98 8.66
CA TYR A 387 1.24 4.29 8.36
C TYR A 387 1.98 5.48 8.97
N ASN A 388 2.75 5.20 10.02
CA ASN A 388 3.57 6.15 10.77
C ASN A 388 5.07 5.93 10.56
N ASP A 389 5.45 5.20 9.51
CA ASP A 389 6.84 4.79 9.30
C ASP A 389 7.09 4.66 7.79
N ILE A 390 7.14 5.82 7.12
CA ILE A 390 7.22 5.94 5.65
C ILE A 390 8.48 6.72 5.25
N TYR A 391 9.19 6.24 4.24
CA TYR A 391 10.48 6.74 3.80
C TYR A 391 10.46 7.08 2.33
N VAL A 392 11.25 8.10 1.98
CA VAL A 392 11.49 8.51 0.60
C VAL A 392 12.98 8.70 0.35
N ALA A 393 13.38 8.50 -0.90
CA ALA A 393 14.72 8.82 -1.38
C ALA A 393 14.66 9.50 -2.75
N GLY A 394 15.60 10.40 -3.02
CA GLY A 394 15.75 10.98 -4.35
C GLY A 394 16.97 11.86 -4.56
N GLU A 395 16.78 12.96 -5.30
CA GLU A 395 17.82 13.89 -5.74
C GLU A 395 18.55 14.59 -4.59
N ASP A 396 19.74 15.10 -4.90
CA ASP A 396 20.68 15.76 -3.96
C ASP A 396 20.98 14.94 -2.69
N GLY A 397 21.03 13.62 -2.84
CA GLY A 397 21.26 12.66 -1.77
C GLY A 397 20.19 12.70 -0.70
N LYS A 398 18.96 13.15 -1.03
CA LYS A 398 17.91 13.32 -0.04
C LYS A 398 17.30 11.98 0.34
N VAL A 399 17.22 11.76 1.66
CA VAL A 399 16.40 10.74 2.29
C VAL A 399 15.49 11.42 3.32
N GLY A 400 14.24 10.99 3.37
CA GLY A 400 13.22 11.51 4.28
C GLY A 400 12.46 10.43 5.00
N HIS A 401 11.88 10.78 6.14
CA HIS A 401 11.07 9.90 6.98
C HIS A 401 9.85 10.66 7.51
N PHE A 402 8.67 10.05 7.37
CA PHE A 402 7.44 10.48 7.98
C PHE A 402 7.11 9.56 9.16
N ASP A 403 7.06 10.15 10.35
CA ASP A 403 6.93 9.41 11.61
C ASP A 403 5.48 9.20 12.08
N GLY A 404 4.51 9.50 11.21
CA GLY A 404 3.08 9.52 11.52
C GLY A 404 2.53 10.88 11.94
N GLN A 405 3.38 11.86 12.23
CA GLN A 405 2.95 13.23 12.54
C GLN A 405 3.79 14.29 11.83
N THR A 406 5.10 14.09 11.79
CA THR A 406 6.08 15.02 11.24
C THR A 406 6.89 14.37 10.14
N TYR A 407 7.36 15.21 9.22
CA TYR A 407 8.31 14.80 8.18
C TYR A 407 9.71 15.32 8.55
N GLY A 408 10.64 14.41 8.74
CA GLY A 408 12.06 14.68 8.98
C GLY A 408 12.88 14.37 7.74
N GLY A 409 13.74 15.31 7.32
CA GLY A 409 14.75 15.08 6.29
C GLY A 409 16.14 14.90 6.91
N TYR A 410 16.92 13.96 6.41
CA TYR A 410 18.31 13.74 6.85
C TYR A 410 19.26 14.68 6.11
N SER A 411 19.18 15.98 6.38
CA SER A 411 19.97 17.01 5.68
C SER A 411 21.48 16.81 5.79
N ALA A 412 21.95 16.21 6.88
CA ALA A 412 23.36 15.87 7.09
C ALA A 412 23.92 14.82 6.10
N LEU A 413 23.04 14.09 5.39
CA LEU A 413 23.42 13.09 4.39
C LEU A 413 23.42 13.65 2.96
N LYS A 414 22.99 14.91 2.79
CA LYS A 414 22.94 15.54 1.49
C LYS A 414 24.33 15.56 0.89
N THR A 415 24.43 14.97 -0.29
CA THR A 415 25.61 14.99 -1.13
C THR A 415 25.18 15.65 -2.41
N SER A 416 25.70 16.85 -2.69
CA SER A 416 25.29 17.63 -3.86
C SER A 416 25.42 16.81 -5.14
N ASN A 417 24.39 16.83 -5.97
CA ASN A 417 24.28 16.06 -7.21
C ASN A 417 24.29 14.53 -7.04
N ALA A 418 24.25 13.97 -5.83
CA ALA A 418 23.99 12.55 -5.66
C ALA A 418 22.49 12.28 -5.86
N ALA A 419 22.14 11.10 -6.35
CA ALA A 419 20.76 10.68 -6.50
C ALA A 419 20.59 9.27 -5.93
N TYR A 420 19.51 9.06 -5.17
CA TYR A 420 19.10 7.72 -4.74
C TYR A 420 17.85 7.28 -5.52
N TYR A 421 18.03 6.39 -6.50
CA TYR A 421 16.95 5.92 -7.39
C TYR A 421 16.04 4.89 -6.75
N SER A 422 16.55 4.14 -5.76
CA SER A 422 15.76 3.17 -5.02
C SER A 422 16.08 3.19 -3.52
N LEU A 423 15.13 2.65 -2.77
CA LEU A 423 15.14 2.53 -1.32
C LEU A 423 14.37 1.28 -0.94
N ALA A 424 14.90 0.52 0.00
CA ALA A 424 14.23 -0.56 0.70
C ALA A 424 14.30 -0.34 2.21
N VAL A 425 13.27 -0.76 2.91
CA VAL A 425 13.21 -0.73 4.38
C VAL A 425 12.65 -2.04 4.89
N LYS A 426 13.29 -2.61 5.91
CA LYS A 426 12.82 -3.81 6.60
C LYS A 426 13.28 -3.77 8.05
N ASN A 427 12.34 -3.96 8.98
CA ASN A 427 12.58 -3.87 10.41
C ASN A 427 13.28 -2.53 10.78
N ARG A 428 14.53 -2.58 11.26
CA ARG A 428 15.30 -1.41 11.67
C ARG A 428 16.38 -1.01 10.65
N THR A 429 16.32 -1.59 9.46
CA THR A 429 17.30 -1.37 8.38
C THR A 429 16.64 -0.65 7.22
N LEU A 430 17.28 0.42 6.78
CA LEU A 430 16.94 1.16 5.57
C LEU A 430 18.16 1.18 4.67
N VAL A 431 17.97 0.93 3.37
CA VAL A 431 19.04 1.07 2.38
C VAL A 431 18.53 1.89 1.22
N ALA A 432 19.25 2.94 0.86
CA ALA A 432 19.04 3.70 -0.36
C ALA A 432 20.23 3.50 -1.29
N VAL A 433 19.97 3.39 -2.59
CA VAL A 433 21.00 3.13 -3.60
C VAL A 433 20.83 4.05 -4.80
N GLY A 434 21.95 4.38 -5.44
CA GLY A 434 21.98 5.23 -6.61
C GLY A 434 23.41 5.57 -7.02
N GLU A 435 23.67 6.84 -7.28
CA GLU A 435 24.97 7.32 -7.75
C GLU A 435 25.34 8.70 -7.19
N LYS A 436 26.61 9.05 -7.33
CA LYS A 436 27.13 10.40 -7.10
C LYS A 436 28.24 10.75 -8.09
N PRO A 437 28.56 12.04 -8.30
CA PRO A 437 29.70 12.41 -9.11
C PRO A 437 31.01 11.94 -8.47
N LEU A 438 31.87 11.30 -9.27
CA LEU A 438 33.27 11.06 -8.93
C LEU A 438 34.14 12.22 -9.41
N ASN A 439 33.86 12.71 -10.61
CA ASN A 439 34.50 13.87 -11.22
C ASN A 439 33.52 14.56 -12.19
N SER A 440 34.00 15.46 -13.05
CA SER A 440 33.15 16.22 -13.97
C SER A 440 32.48 15.38 -15.08
N TYR A 441 32.88 14.12 -15.27
CA TYR A 441 32.43 13.26 -16.37
C TYR A 441 31.97 11.87 -15.92
N GLU A 442 32.43 11.39 -14.78
CA GLU A 442 32.18 10.03 -14.28
C GLU A 442 31.42 10.01 -12.95
N TRP A 443 30.69 8.92 -12.76
CA TRP A 443 29.82 8.68 -11.61
C TRP A 443 30.23 7.42 -10.85
N GLN A 444 29.99 7.41 -9.55
CA GLN A 444 30.20 6.27 -8.67
C GLN A 444 28.88 5.75 -8.15
N ALA A 445 28.77 4.43 -8.07
CA ALA A 445 27.67 3.76 -7.42
C ALA A 445 27.71 4.06 -5.91
N LEU A 446 26.54 4.36 -5.35
CA LEU A 446 26.40 4.82 -3.97
C LEU A 446 25.39 3.97 -3.21
N ILE A 447 25.76 3.55 -2.01
CA ILE A 447 24.88 2.89 -1.04
C ILE A 447 24.87 3.70 0.25
N LEU A 448 23.68 3.99 0.76
CA LEU A 448 23.44 4.55 2.08
C LEU A 448 22.71 3.52 2.93
N LEU A 449 23.35 3.07 4.01
CA LEU A 449 22.82 2.13 4.98
C LEU A 449 22.45 2.86 6.26
N GLY A 450 21.16 2.86 6.58
CA GLY A 450 20.59 3.37 7.82
C GLY A 450 20.22 2.24 8.79
N LYS A 451 20.61 2.41 10.05
CA LYS A 451 20.15 1.57 11.17
C LYS A 451 19.48 2.42 12.23
N ARG A 452 18.32 1.98 12.69
CA ARG A 452 17.53 2.65 13.75
C ARG A 452 17.65 1.95 15.08
#